data_AF-A0A957P4S7-F1
#
_entry.id   AF-A0A957P4S7-F1
#
_cell.length_a   1.000
_cell.length_b   1.000
_cell.length_c   1.000
_cell.angle_alpha   90.00
_cell.angle_beta   90.00
_cell.angle_gamma   90.00
#
_symmetry.space_group_name_H-M   'P 1'
#
loop_
_entity.id
_entity.type
_entity.pdbx_description
1 polymer ?
#
loop_
_entity_poly.entity_id
_entity_poly.type
_entity_poly.pdbx_seq_one_letter_code
_entity_poly.pdbx_strand_id
1 'polypeptide(L)'
;VEVDKSTLPAGAIATYELDLPDNGLLDSKLTAHVFDPNCHPATDVDFGFTLLGTIGDRVWFDVNGDGVQDSGETGIPGVTLQLIQRETQAVIATQETVGDGFYTFTDVERGNYIVRVVTSTLPEGYYQSGDADEILDNQSET
;
A
#
# COMPACT_ATOMS: atom_id res chain seq x y z
N VAL A 1 -18.93 22.10 8.67
CA VAL A 1 -19.65 20.81 8.61
C VAL A 1 -18.65 19.76 9.03
N GLU A 2 -18.98 18.89 9.98
CA GLU A 2 -18.05 17.84 10.41
C GLU A 2 -18.41 16.53 9.72
N VAL A 3 -17.39 15.80 9.24
CA VAL A 3 -17.60 14.46 8.68
C VAL A 3 -17.58 13.46 9.83
N ASP A 4 -18.69 12.74 10.02
CA ASP A 4 -18.73 11.62 10.94
C ASP A 4 -17.94 10.44 10.37
N LYS A 5 -16.68 10.28 10.82
CA LYS A 5 -15.79 9.21 10.39
C LYS A 5 -16.35 7.81 10.62
N SER A 6 -17.27 7.63 11.57
CA SER A 6 -17.89 6.33 11.83
C SER A 6 -18.81 5.86 10.70
N THR A 7 -19.24 6.78 9.84
CA THR A 7 -20.08 6.48 8.67
C THR A 7 -19.26 6.19 7.42
N LEU A 8 -17.94 6.39 7.47
CA LEU A 8 -17.06 6.11 6.34
C LEU A 8 -16.76 4.61 6.22
N PRO A 9 -16.53 4.09 4.99
CA PRO A 9 -16.00 2.75 4.81
C PRO A 9 -14.68 2.56 5.58
N ALA A 10 -14.46 1.35 6.10
CA ALA A 10 -13.20 1.01 6.76
C ALA A 10 -12.01 1.26 5.80
N GLY A 11 -10.97 1.95 6.29
CA GLY A 11 -9.79 2.30 5.50
C GLY A 11 -9.93 3.57 4.65
N ALA A 12 -11.04 4.32 4.76
CA ALA A 12 -11.18 5.62 4.10
C ALA A 12 -10.28 6.67 4.74
N ILE A 13 -9.50 7.36 3.91
CA ILE A 13 -8.62 8.48 4.28
C ILE A 13 -9.10 9.73 3.56
N ALA A 14 -9.14 10.86 4.28
CA ALA A 14 -9.42 12.16 3.70
C ALA A 14 -8.27 12.61 2.79
N THR A 15 -8.59 13.08 1.59
CA THR A 15 -7.60 13.50 0.58
C THR A 15 -7.70 14.97 0.21
N TYR A 16 -8.78 15.65 0.57
CA TYR A 16 -9.03 17.04 0.17
C TYR A 16 -10.07 17.73 1.06
N GLU A 17 -9.81 18.99 1.39
CA GLU A 17 -10.75 19.97 1.96
C GLU A 17 -10.44 21.37 1.41
N LEU A 18 -11.47 22.15 1.05
CA LEU A 18 -11.30 23.46 0.38
C LEU A 18 -11.41 24.68 1.32
N ASP A 19 -12.00 24.53 2.51
CA ASP A 19 -12.65 25.65 3.21
C ASP A 19 -11.91 26.22 4.44
N LEU A 20 -10.61 25.97 4.61
CA LEU A 20 -9.84 26.52 5.74
C LEU A 20 -8.78 27.55 5.28
N PRO A 21 -8.54 28.64 6.05
CA PRO A 21 -7.32 29.46 5.90
C PRO A 21 -6.05 28.70 6.35
N ASP A 22 -6.19 27.48 6.88
CA ASP A 22 -5.12 26.62 7.40
C ASP A 22 -4.35 25.85 6.32
N ASN A 23 -4.14 26.46 5.14
CA ASN A 23 -3.13 26.02 4.17
C ASN A 23 -3.12 24.52 3.78
N GLY A 24 -4.26 23.82 3.88
CA GLY A 24 -4.40 22.41 3.49
C GLY A 24 -3.99 21.39 4.56
N LEU A 25 -3.98 21.76 5.84
CA LEU A 25 -3.84 20.80 6.94
C LEU A 25 -5.07 19.92 7.07
N LEU A 26 -5.02 18.72 6.46
CA LEU A 26 -5.99 17.62 6.55
C LEU A 26 -6.46 17.37 7.98
N ASP A 27 -7.51 18.07 8.41
CA ASP A 27 -8.27 17.72 9.59
C ASP A 27 -9.70 17.35 9.19
N SER A 28 -10.34 16.50 9.99
CA SER A 28 -11.69 16.06 9.68
C SER A 28 -12.76 17.04 10.13
N LYS A 29 -12.40 18.30 10.37
CA LYS A 29 -13.18 19.25 11.12
C LYS A 29 -13.16 20.64 10.48
N LEU A 30 -14.04 20.82 9.52
CA LEU A 30 -14.39 22.17 9.06
C LEU A 30 -15.22 22.91 10.11
N THR A 31 -14.62 23.95 10.72
CA THR A 31 -15.34 24.96 11.50
C THR A 31 -15.94 26.00 10.55
N ALA A 32 -17.12 25.71 9.99
CA ALA A 32 -17.84 26.67 9.16
C ALA A 32 -18.39 27.82 10.02
N HIS A 33 -17.99 29.07 9.74
CA HIS A 33 -18.61 30.26 10.33
C HIS A 33 -19.96 30.53 9.64
N VAL A 34 -21.04 29.90 10.11
CA VAL A 34 -22.37 29.93 9.45
C VAL A 34 -23.10 31.29 9.58
N PHE A 35 -22.54 32.29 10.27
CA PHE A 35 -23.19 33.60 10.44
C PHE A 35 -22.22 34.78 10.24
N ASP A 36 -21.90 35.10 8.98
CA ASP A 36 -21.52 36.46 8.58
C ASP A 36 -22.68 37.06 7.77
N PRO A 37 -23.28 38.18 8.20
CA PRO A 37 -24.41 38.81 7.51
C PRO A 37 -24.11 39.35 6.10
N ASN A 38 -22.85 39.34 5.65
CA ASN A 38 -22.44 39.70 4.28
C ASN A 38 -21.92 38.50 3.45
N CYS A 39 -21.92 37.28 3.98
CA CYS A 39 -21.30 36.14 3.31
C CYS A 39 -22.30 35.38 2.42
N HIS A 40 -21.88 35.12 1.19
CA HIS A 40 -22.54 34.24 0.23
C HIS A 40 -22.72 32.83 0.87
N PRO A 41 -23.78 32.07 0.54
CA PRO A 41 -23.87 30.68 1.01
C PRO A 41 -22.57 29.92 0.68
N ALA A 42 -22.07 29.15 1.65
CA ALA A 42 -20.95 28.23 1.44
C ALA A 42 -21.44 27.11 0.51
N THR A 43 -21.21 27.28 -0.79
CA THR A 43 -21.64 26.36 -1.86
C THR A 43 -20.51 25.49 -2.38
N ASP A 44 -19.34 25.60 -1.77
CA ASP A 44 -18.05 25.03 -2.15
C ASP A 44 -17.48 24.06 -1.10
N VAL A 45 -18.35 23.55 -0.21
CA VAL A 45 -17.98 22.58 0.83
C VAL A 45 -17.81 21.18 0.26
N ASP A 46 -16.63 20.89 -0.27
CA ASP A 46 -16.27 19.61 -0.88
C ASP A 46 -15.29 18.79 -0.01
N PHE A 47 -15.49 17.46 0.02
CA PHE A 47 -14.61 16.51 0.71
C PHE A 47 -14.20 15.36 -0.21
N GLY A 48 -12.90 15.06 -0.26
CA GLY A 48 -12.36 13.89 -0.98
C GLY A 48 -12.00 12.75 -0.03
N PHE A 49 -12.35 11.52 -0.39
CA PHE A 49 -11.93 10.30 0.33
C PHE A 49 -11.40 9.24 -0.63
N THR A 50 -10.39 8.49 -0.20
CA THR A 50 -9.89 7.29 -0.90
C THR A 50 -9.72 6.13 0.07
N LEU A 51 -9.68 4.91 -0.44
CA LEU A 51 -9.31 3.73 0.34
C LEU A 51 -7.80 3.48 0.27
N LEU A 52 -7.27 2.87 1.33
CA LEU A 52 -5.95 2.26 1.31
C LEU A 52 -5.91 1.03 0.39
N GLY A 53 -4.75 0.78 -0.20
CA GLY A 53 -4.48 -0.35 -1.07
C GLY A 53 -3.92 -1.56 -0.34
N THR A 54 -3.70 -2.61 -1.12
CA THR A 54 -3.03 -3.84 -0.70
C THR A 54 -1.97 -4.22 -1.73
N ILE A 55 -0.80 -4.68 -1.26
CA ILE A 55 0.27 -5.23 -2.12
C ILE A 55 0.55 -6.65 -1.63
N GLY A 56 0.52 -7.63 -2.53
CA GLY A 56 0.78 -9.01 -2.15
C GLY A 56 0.82 -9.91 -3.37
N ASP A 57 1.42 -11.08 -3.21
CA ASP A 57 1.41 -12.17 -4.16
C ASP A 57 1.98 -13.43 -3.48
N ARG A 58 2.82 -14.19 -4.16
CA ARG A 58 3.37 -15.48 -3.75
C ARG A 58 4.88 -15.56 -4.02
N VAL A 59 5.60 -16.17 -3.10
CA VAL A 59 6.97 -16.67 -3.32
C VAL A 59 6.87 -18.17 -3.56
N TRP A 60 7.37 -18.66 -4.70
CA TRP A 60 7.26 -20.07 -5.08
C TRP A 60 8.58 -20.70 -5.48
N PHE A 61 8.61 -22.03 -5.43
CA PHE A 61 9.71 -22.83 -5.94
C PHE A 61 9.45 -23.12 -7.42
N ASP A 62 10.07 -22.32 -8.27
CA ASP A 62 10.13 -22.50 -9.71
C ASP A 62 11.02 -23.71 -10.04
N VAL A 63 10.39 -24.85 -10.33
CA VAL A 63 11.06 -26.15 -10.48
C VAL A 63 11.79 -26.23 -11.81
N ASN A 64 11.24 -25.59 -12.85
CA ASN A 64 11.72 -25.67 -14.21
C ASN A 64 12.61 -24.45 -14.60
N GLY A 65 12.61 -23.40 -13.77
CA GLY A 65 13.44 -22.21 -13.90
C GLY A 65 12.97 -21.25 -14.98
N ASP A 66 11.68 -21.27 -15.35
CA ASP A 66 11.14 -20.45 -16.44
C ASP A 66 10.47 -19.14 -15.99
N GLY A 67 10.37 -18.91 -14.68
CA GLY A 67 9.78 -17.71 -14.10
C GLY A 67 8.26 -17.66 -14.16
N VAL A 68 7.59 -18.75 -14.56
CA VAL A 68 6.13 -18.88 -14.61
C VAL A 68 5.67 -19.70 -13.41
N GLN A 69 4.52 -19.35 -12.82
CA GLN A 69 3.90 -20.19 -11.78
C GLN A 69 3.15 -21.36 -12.42
N ASP A 70 3.79 -22.54 -12.43
CA ASP A 70 3.22 -23.73 -13.02
C ASP A 70 2.40 -24.58 -12.04
N SER A 71 1.49 -25.38 -12.60
CA SER A 71 0.75 -26.38 -11.83
C SER A 71 1.72 -27.43 -11.27
N GLY A 72 1.78 -27.52 -9.93
CA GLY A 72 2.63 -28.46 -9.22
C GLY A 72 3.85 -27.80 -8.57
N GLU A 73 4.10 -26.52 -8.85
CA GLU A 73 5.11 -25.73 -8.16
C GLU A 73 4.58 -25.24 -6.82
N THR A 74 5.32 -25.58 -5.76
CA THR A 74 4.93 -25.29 -4.38
C THR A 74 5.42 -23.92 -3.93
N GLY A 75 4.66 -23.28 -3.06
CA GLY A 75 5.07 -22.04 -2.42
C GLY A 75 6.15 -22.24 -1.37
N ILE A 76 6.84 -21.15 -1.02
CA ILE A 76 7.88 -21.14 0.00
C ILE A 76 7.39 -20.31 1.20
N PRO A 77 6.88 -20.95 2.28
CA PRO A 77 6.52 -20.25 3.51
C PRO A 77 7.76 -19.84 4.34
N GLY A 78 7.61 -18.84 5.20
CA GLY A 78 8.65 -18.36 6.12
C GLY A 78 9.69 -17.44 5.48
N VAL A 79 9.48 -17.00 4.24
CA VAL A 79 10.34 -16.02 3.56
C VAL A 79 9.93 -14.63 4.02
N THR A 80 10.90 -13.82 4.46
CA THR A 80 10.66 -12.43 4.84
C THR A 80 10.69 -11.51 3.62
N LEU A 81 9.64 -10.70 3.47
CA LEU A 81 9.51 -9.61 2.50
C LEU A 81 9.55 -8.25 3.21
N GLN A 82 10.07 -7.25 2.53
CA GLN A 82 10.05 -5.86 2.97
C GLN A 82 9.34 -5.00 1.93
N LEU A 83 8.40 -4.18 2.38
CA LEU A 83 7.80 -3.12 1.58
C LEU A 83 8.60 -1.84 1.78
N ILE A 84 9.13 -1.29 0.70
CA ILE A 84 10.01 -0.13 0.69
C ILE A 84 9.34 0.98 -0.11
N GLN A 85 9.27 2.18 0.47
CA GLN A 85 8.80 3.35 -0.26
C GLN A 85 9.90 3.82 -1.23
N ARG A 86 9.58 3.92 -2.53
CA ARG A 86 10.57 4.14 -3.59
C ARG A 86 11.30 5.47 -3.45
N GLU A 87 10.59 6.53 -3.08
CA GLU A 87 11.14 7.89 -3.03
C GLU A 87 12.12 8.08 -1.88
N THR A 88 11.80 7.51 -0.71
CA THR A 88 12.59 7.68 0.52
C THR A 88 13.57 6.53 0.76
N GLN A 89 13.40 5.41 0.05
CA GLN A 89 14.11 4.14 0.27
C GLN A 89 13.91 3.58 1.70
N ALA A 90 12.87 4.03 2.40
CA ALA A 90 12.55 3.57 3.75
C ALA A 90 11.79 2.23 3.70
N VAL A 91 12.20 1.28 4.54
CA VAL A 91 11.38 0.09 4.82
C VAL A 91 10.21 0.53 5.69
N ILE A 92 8.99 0.37 5.18
CA ILE A 92 7.76 0.82 5.86
C ILE A 92 6.97 -0.36 6.47
N ALA A 93 7.18 -1.57 5.96
CA ALA A 93 6.57 -2.78 6.52
C ALA A 93 7.42 -4.02 6.21
N THR A 94 7.22 -5.06 7.01
CA THR A 94 7.81 -6.39 6.83
C THR A 94 6.70 -7.44 6.95
N GLN A 95 6.73 -8.47 6.10
CA GLN A 95 5.76 -9.57 6.13
C GLN A 95 6.49 -10.90 5.89
N GLU A 96 6.03 -11.99 6.52
CA GLU A 96 6.49 -13.34 6.19
C GLU A 96 5.46 -14.06 5.32
N THR A 97 5.94 -14.86 4.36
CA THR A 97 5.08 -15.72 3.57
C THR A 97 4.46 -16.82 4.43
N VAL A 98 3.21 -17.16 4.14
CA VAL A 98 2.45 -18.19 4.87
C VAL A 98 1.83 -19.20 3.91
N GLY A 99 1.53 -20.39 4.43
CA GLY A 99 0.86 -21.45 3.66
C GLY A 99 1.65 -21.82 2.41
N ASP A 100 1.03 -21.65 1.24
CA ASP A 100 1.64 -21.91 -0.06
C ASP A 100 2.40 -20.67 -0.59
N GLY A 101 3.19 -20.02 0.28
CA GLY A 101 4.10 -18.93 -0.09
C GLY A 101 3.47 -17.54 -0.23
N PHE A 102 2.22 -17.36 0.18
CA PHE A 102 1.52 -16.08 0.01
C PHE A 102 1.93 -15.03 1.04
N TYR A 103 1.98 -13.78 0.63
CA TYR A 103 2.16 -12.62 1.50
C TYR A 103 1.20 -11.49 1.12
N THR A 104 0.88 -10.62 2.07
CA THR A 104 0.04 -9.44 1.82
C THR A 104 0.40 -8.33 2.79
N PHE A 105 0.67 -7.14 2.25
CA PHE A 105 0.71 -5.87 2.96
C PHE A 105 -0.66 -5.20 2.81
N THR A 106 -1.33 -4.90 3.92
CA THR A 106 -2.59 -4.14 3.95
C THR A 106 -2.32 -2.70 4.33
N ASP A 107 -3.35 -1.86 4.21
CA ASP A 107 -3.31 -0.47 4.67
C ASP A 107 -2.19 0.35 4.00
N VAL A 108 -1.91 0.06 2.72
CA VAL A 108 -0.84 0.71 1.95
C VAL A 108 -1.36 2.01 1.35
N GLU A 109 -0.72 3.13 1.69
CA GLU A 109 -1.02 4.42 1.09
C GLU A 109 -0.73 4.42 -0.42
N ARG A 110 -1.31 5.37 -1.16
CA ARG A 110 -1.01 5.50 -2.58
C ARG A 110 0.42 6.01 -2.76
N GLY A 111 1.23 5.28 -3.50
CA GLY A 111 2.62 5.62 -3.77
C GLY A 111 3.29 4.58 -4.67
N ASN A 112 4.58 4.75 -4.92
CA ASN A 112 5.40 3.75 -5.61
C ASN A 112 6.20 2.97 -4.59
N TYR A 113 6.23 1.65 -4.72
CA TYR A 113 6.86 0.78 -3.76
C TYR A 113 7.78 -0.23 -4.45
N ILE A 114 8.69 -0.76 -3.63
CA ILE A 114 9.53 -1.91 -3.97
C ILE A 114 9.21 -2.99 -2.95
N VAL A 115 8.89 -4.19 -3.42
CA VAL A 115 8.82 -5.38 -2.57
C VAL A 115 10.15 -6.11 -2.67
N ARG A 116 10.87 -6.20 -1.55
CA ARG A 116 12.18 -6.87 -1.49
C ARG A 116 12.08 -8.19 -0.76
N VAL A 117 12.59 -9.26 -1.37
CA VAL A 117 12.85 -10.54 -0.69
C VAL A 117 14.11 -10.41 0.16
N VAL A 118 14.03 -10.74 1.45
CA VAL A 118 15.22 -10.82 2.31
C VAL A 118 15.88 -12.18 2.08
N THR A 119 16.84 -12.22 1.16
CA THR A 119 17.44 -13.47 0.66
C THR A 119 18.08 -14.36 1.74
N SER A 120 18.51 -13.80 2.87
CA SER A 120 19.01 -14.58 4.01
C SER A 120 17.95 -15.42 4.72
N THR A 121 16.67 -15.22 4.41
CA THR A 121 15.54 -15.98 4.94
C THR A 121 15.04 -17.06 3.98
N LEU A 122 15.56 -17.09 2.75
CA LEU A 122 15.30 -18.19 1.83
C LEU A 122 15.96 -19.48 2.33
N PRO A 123 15.35 -20.65 2.06
CA PRO A 123 16.02 -21.93 2.28
C PRO A 123 17.35 -22.01 1.50
N GLU A 124 18.33 -22.73 2.05
CA GLU A 124 19.64 -22.87 1.42
C GLU A 124 19.52 -23.50 0.02
N GLY A 125 20.26 -22.94 -0.95
CA GLY A 125 20.31 -23.42 -2.33
C GLY A 125 19.28 -22.80 -3.28
N TYR A 126 18.39 -21.94 -2.79
CA TYR A 126 17.46 -21.20 -3.63
C TYR A 126 18.15 -19.99 -4.26
N TYR A 127 17.86 -19.75 -5.54
CA TYR A 127 18.27 -18.58 -6.30
C TYR A 127 17.06 -18.04 -7.07
N GLN A 128 17.06 -16.74 -7.37
CA GLN A 128 15.96 -16.12 -8.10
C GLN A 128 15.97 -16.56 -9.56
N SER A 129 14.85 -17.08 -10.05
CA SER A 129 14.64 -17.47 -11.46
C SER A 129 13.62 -16.59 -12.18
N GLY A 130 12.72 -15.92 -11.43
CA GLY A 130 11.73 -15.00 -11.96
C GLY A 130 11.60 -13.72 -11.14
N ASP A 131 11.22 -12.66 -11.84
CA ASP A 131 10.74 -11.40 -11.27
C ASP A 131 9.65 -10.84 -12.20
N ALA A 132 8.63 -10.20 -11.63
CA ALA A 132 7.54 -9.62 -12.39
C ALA A 132 7.97 -8.40 -13.21
N ASP A 133 9.05 -7.72 -12.83
CA ASP A 133 9.64 -6.60 -13.57
C ASP A 133 10.77 -7.01 -14.52
N GLU A 134 11.00 -8.32 -14.67
CA GLU A 134 12.01 -8.93 -15.54
C GLU A 134 13.47 -8.64 -15.14
N ILE A 135 13.72 -8.11 -13.94
CA ILE A 135 15.07 -7.87 -13.40
C ILE A 135 15.31 -8.80 -12.19
N LEU A 136 16.34 -9.65 -12.27
CA LEU A 136 16.69 -10.56 -11.18
C LEU A 136 17.57 -9.85 -10.13
N ASP A 137 16.96 -9.03 -9.28
CA ASP A 137 17.63 -8.28 -8.20
C ASP A 137 16.92 -8.38 -6.83
N ASN A 138 16.12 -9.44 -6.66
CA ASN A 138 15.31 -9.77 -5.49
C ASN A 138 14.36 -8.64 -5.05
N GLN A 139 13.98 -7.76 -5.98
CA GLN A 139 13.12 -6.61 -5.77
C GLN A 139 12.14 -6.51 -6.93
N SER A 140 10.86 -6.35 -6.60
CA SER A 140 9.82 -6.12 -7.60
C SER A 140 9.24 -4.72 -7.42
N GLU A 141 9.20 -3.95 -8.49
CA GLU A 141 8.64 -2.58 -8.52
C GLU A 141 7.14 -2.58 -8.85
N THR A 142 6.35 -1.74 -8.15
CA THR A 142 4.91 -1.56 -8.39
C THR A 142 4.58 -0.29 -9.17
#